data_AF-A0A964LW47-F1
#
_entry.id   AF-A0A964LW47-F1
#
_cell.length_a   1.000
_cell.length_b   1.000
_cell.length_c   1.000
_cell.angle_alpha   90.00
_cell.angle_beta   90.00
_cell.angle_gamma   90.00
#
_symmetry.space_group_name_H-M   'P 1'
#
loop_
_entity.id
_entity.type
_entity.pdbx_description
1 polymer ?
#
loop_
_entity_poly.entity_id
_entity_poly.type
_entity_poly.pdbx_seq_one_letter_code
_entity_poly.pdbx_strand_id
1 'polypeptide(L)'
;MREEAIDRLRRSSSSDSAINQGASLPGSGRRGGANVMELARLAEYISRQTTLRITQTRFEVRIEREGDATLICSVEDGATSSFSSVHGSEICGWDRNQLMFQTRLPDDLIILHRFSVSSDGQLLSMVISLSSRGSDPFNLRQSFNRYNAPADEFDCTQTISRGRSCSQSATRP
;
A
#
# COMPACT_ATOMS: atom_id res chain seq x y z
N MET A 1 -16.29 18.60 6.36
CA MET A 1 -16.34 17.15 6.06
C MET A 1 -15.12 16.61 5.29
N ARG A 2 -14.43 17.37 4.42
CA ARG A 2 -13.21 16.89 3.70
C ARG A 2 -11.94 16.83 4.57
N GLU A 3 -11.82 17.74 5.54
CA GLU A 3 -10.60 17.89 6.37
C GLU A 3 -10.45 16.78 7.44
N GLU A 4 -11.57 16.25 7.95
CA GLU A 4 -11.57 15.19 8.95
C GLU A 4 -11.04 13.85 8.43
N ALA A 5 -11.15 13.59 7.12
CA ALA A 5 -10.65 12.36 6.51
C ALA A 5 -9.11 12.34 6.45
N ILE A 6 -8.51 13.49 6.13
CA ILE A 6 -7.05 13.68 6.14
C ILE A 6 -6.53 13.65 7.57
N ASP A 7 -7.23 14.27 8.52
CA ASP A 7 -6.81 14.28 9.92
C ASP A 7 -6.87 12.87 10.54
N ARG A 8 -7.84 12.04 10.14
CA ARG A 8 -7.89 10.61 10.52
C ARG A 8 -6.74 9.79 9.92
N LEU A 9 -6.33 10.07 8.68
CA LEU A 9 -5.13 9.47 8.07
C LEU A 9 -3.85 9.93 8.77
N ARG A 10 -3.79 11.20 9.19
CA ARG A 10 -2.66 11.74 9.95
C ARG A 10 -2.57 11.11 11.33
N ARG A 11 -3.68 10.98 12.04
CA ARG A 11 -3.75 10.41 13.40
C ARG A 11 -3.45 8.92 13.47
N SER A 12 -3.70 8.17 12.39
CA SER A 12 -3.23 6.77 12.26
C SER A 12 -1.74 6.68 11.88
N SER A 13 -1.17 7.77 11.37
CA SER A 13 0.23 7.83 10.91
C SER A 13 1.19 8.58 11.83
N SER A 14 0.68 9.26 12.86
CA SER A 14 1.46 9.96 13.88
C SER A 14 2.03 8.96 14.89
N SER A 15 2.87 8.06 14.39
CA SER A 15 3.91 7.35 15.13
C SER A 15 5.23 7.74 14.48
N ASP A 16 5.58 9.01 14.65
CA ASP A 16 6.82 9.56 14.09
C ASP A 16 8.02 8.89 14.76
N SER A 17 8.87 8.33 13.91
CA SER A 17 10.12 7.66 14.26
C SER A 17 11.13 8.69 14.74
N ALA A 18 11.25 8.85 16.06
CA ALA A 18 12.43 9.46 16.66
C ALA A 18 13.53 8.40 16.74
N ILE A 19 14.54 8.51 15.88
CA ILE A 19 15.81 7.80 16.02
C ILE A 19 16.52 8.43 17.22
N ASN A 20 16.56 7.73 18.35
CA ASN A 20 17.53 8.01 19.41
C ASN A 20 17.94 6.70 20.09
N GLN A 21 19.25 6.46 20.04
CA GLN A 21 19.91 5.32 20.66
C GLN A 21 19.91 5.49 22.19
N GLY A 22 19.60 4.39 22.90
CA GLY A 22 20.06 4.15 24.27
C GLY A 22 19.18 4.65 25.42
N ALA A 23 18.26 3.81 25.89
CA ALA A 23 17.95 3.63 27.33
C ALA A 23 17.01 2.42 27.51
N SER A 24 17.49 1.38 28.18
CA SER A 24 16.65 0.26 28.65
C SER A 24 15.78 0.72 29.83
N LEU A 25 14.47 0.51 29.73
CA LEU A 25 13.52 0.61 30.86
C LEU A 25 12.86 -0.76 31.07
N PRO A 26 12.82 -1.29 32.31
CA PRO A 26 12.14 -2.53 32.60
C PRO A 26 10.66 -2.28 32.93
N GLY A 27 9.79 -3.11 32.36
CA GLY A 27 8.49 -3.46 32.94
C GLY A 27 7.28 -2.61 32.53
N SER A 28 6.50 -3.11 31.58
CA SER A 28 5.04 -2.94 31.57
C SER A 28 4.36 -4.09 30.81
N GLY A 29 3.49 -4.80 31.52
CA GLY A 29 2.32 -5.51 31.00
C GLY A 29 2.45 -6.36 29.74
N ARG A 30 2.90 -7.61 29.87
CA ARG A 30 2.60 -8.70 28.93
C ARG A 30 1.08 -8.95 28.86
N ARG A 31 0.36 -8.25 27.98
CA ARG A 31 -1.04 -8.57 27.58
C ARG A 31 -1.33 -8.37 26.08
N GLY A 32 -0.31 -8.37 25.21
CA GLY A 32 -0.46 -8.18 23.75
C GLY A 32 0.14 -9.30 22.88
N GLY A 33 0.40 -10.48 23.45
CA GLY A 33 1.18 -11.54 22.78
C GLY A 33 0.48 -12.33 21.68
N ALA A 34 -0.82 -12.13 21.48
CA ALA A 34 -1.59 -12.70 20.38
C ALA A 34 -1.95 -11.57 19.39
N ASN A 35 -1.00 -11.16 18.53
CA ASN A 35 -1.31 -10.38 17.32
C ASN A 35 -0.10 -10.23 16.38
N VAL A 36 1.11 -9.99 16.90
CA VAL A 36 2.24 -9.56 16.04
C VAL A 36 2.66 -10.60 15.00
N MET A 37 2.65 -11.89 15.34
CA MET A 37 2.99 -12.98 14.40
C MET A 37 1.91 -13.15 13.32
N GLU A 38 0.64 -12.95 13.67
CA GLU A 38 -0.47 -13.00 12.72
C GLU A 38 -0.42 -11.80 11.77
N LEU A 39 -0.17 -10.59 12.30
CA LEU A 39 0.10 -9.40 11.51
C LEU A 39 1.32 -9.56 10.62
N ALA A 40 2.40 -10.19 11.10
CA ALA A 40 3.60 -10.47 10.32
C ALA A 40 3.32 -11.44 9.16
N ARG A 41 2.58 -12.53 9.41
CA ARG A 41 2.16 -13.48 8.36
C ARG A 41 1.26 -12.81 7.33
N LEU A 42 0.34 -11.97 7.77
CA LEU A 42 -0.50 -11.20 6.88
C LEU A 42 0.33 -10.20 6.07
N ALA A 43 1.26 -9.49 6.70
CA ALA A 43 2.19 -8.56 6.05
C ALA A 43 3.01 -9.28 4.97
N GLU A 44 3.54 -10.46 5.29
CA GLU A 44 4.25 -11.30 4.32
C GLU A 44 3.33 -11.70 3.17
N TYR A 45 2.08 -12.10 3.45
CA TYR A 45 1.11 -12.48 2.44
C TYR A 45 0.75 -11.35 1.47
N ILE A 46 0.47 -10.14 1.98
CA ILE A 46 0.13 -8.96 1.16
C ILE A 46 1.33 -8.29 0.49
N SER A 47 2.54 -8.81 0.75
CA SER A 47 3.81 -8.24 0.29
C SER A 47 4.61 -9.20 -0.59
N ARG A 48 3.97 -10.29 -1.05
CA ARG A 48 4.60 -11.30 -1.93
C ARG A 48 5.00 -10.75 -3.29
N GLN A 49 4.46 -9.59 -3.67
CA GLN A 49 4.81 -8.93 -4.92
C GLN A 49 6.28 -8.50 -4.95
N THR A 50 6.96 -8.88 -6.02
CA THR A 50 8.33 -8.47 -6.34
C THR A 50 8.38 -7.28 -7.30
N THR A 51 7.28 -7.05 -8.02
CA THR A 51 7.17 -6.05 -9.08
C THR A 51 5.92 -5.20 -8.90
N LEU A 52 6.05 -3.90 -9.12
CA LEU A 52 4.96 -2.92 -9.08
C LEU A 52 4.92 -2.18 -10.43
N ARG A 53 3.73 -2.08 -11.04
CA ARG A 53 3.51 -1.20 -12.19
C ARG A 53 2.73 0.03 -11.74
N ILE A 54 3.40 1.18 -11.75
CA ILE A 54 2.80 2.45 -11.33
C ILE A 54 2.52 3.28 -12.58
N THR A 55 1.24 3.57 -12.81
CA THR A 55 0.79 4.46 -13.88
C THR A 55 0.18 5.70 -13.25
N GLN A 56 0.72 6.87 -13.56
CA GLN A 56 0.20 8.15 -13.09
C GLN A 56 -0.30 8.96 -14.27
N THR A 57 -1.54 9.44 -14.15
CA THR A 57 -2.11 10.43 -15.06
C THR A 57 -2.32 11.74 -14.30
N ARG A 58 -2.91 12.73 -14.97
CA ARG A 58 -3.31 14.00 -14.33
C ARG A 58 -4.43 13.84 -13.30
N PHE A 59 -5.18 12.75 -13.36
CA PHE A 59 -6.39 12.55 -12.55
C PHE A 59 -6.33 11.35 -11.64
N GLU A 60 -5.47 10.36 -11.92
CA GLU A 60 -5.36 9.17 -11.09
C GLU A 60 -3.91 8.67 -10.99
N VAL A 61 -3.61 8.03 -9.87
CA VAL A 61 -2.46 7.13 -9.71
C VAL A 61 -3.00 5.71 -9.58
N ARG A 62 -2.49 4.80 -10.41
CA ARG A 62 -2.80 3.37 -10.37
C ARG A 62 -1.54 2.58 -10.05
N ILE A 63 -1.62 1.72 -9.05
CA ILE A 63 -0.55 0.81 -8.64
C ILE A 63 -1.03 -0.62 -8.81
N GLU A 64 -0.53 -1.28 -9.85
CA GLU A 64 -0.83 -2.68 -10.14
C GLU A 64 0.24 -3.58 -9.54
N ARG A 65 -0.23 -4.67 -8.95
CA ARG A 65 0.56 -5.64 -8.20
C ARG A 65 0.13 -7.01 -8.66
N GLU A 66 1.09 -7.85 -9.01
CA GLU A 66 0.76 -9.19 -9.47
C GLU A 66 0.09 -9.99 -8.35
N GLY A 67 -1.08 -10.56 -8.63
CA GLY A 67 -1.83 -11.38 -7.69
C GLY A 67 -2.57 -10.60 -6.59
N ASP A 68 -2.63 -9.27 -6.66
CA ASP A 68 -3.35 -8.44 -5.68
C ASP A 68 -4.24 -7.39 -6.37
N ALA A 69 -5.18 -6.81 -5.62
CA ALA A 69 -6.03 -5.74 -6.08
C ALA A 69 -5.20 -4.49 -6.42
N THR A 70 -5.60 -3.83 -7.52
CA THR A 70 -5.00 -2.57 -7.96
C THR A 70 -5.38 -1.45 -6.99
N LEU A 71 -4.39 -0.71 -6.51
CA LEU A 71 -4.62 0.49 -5.70
C LEU A 71 -4.83 1.68 -6.64
N ILE A 72 -5.97 2.34 -6.54
CA ILE A 72 -6.34 3.45 -7.43
C ILE A 72 -6.63 4.67 -6.57
N CYS A 73 -5.93 5.77 -6.83
CA CYS A 73 -6.18 7.02 -6.14
C CYS A 73 -6.44 8.15 -7.11
N SER A 74 -7.55 8.87 -6.93
CA SER A 74 -7.76 10.13 -7.63
C SER A 74 -6.75 11.17 -7.14
N VAL A 75 -6.24 11.97 -8.07
CA VAL A 75 -5.29 13.07 -7.82
C VAL A 75 -6.05 14.37 -7.43
N GLU A 76 -7.38 14.33 -7.35
CA GLU A 76 -8.18 15.43 -6.80
C GLU A 76 -7.74 15.78 -5.37
N ASP A 77 -7.80 17.09 -5.04
CA ASP A 77 -7.34 17.60 -3.75
C ASP A 77 -8.08 16.96 -2.57
N GLY A 78 -7.36 16.10 -1.83
CA GLY A 78 -7.76 15.56 -0.55
C GLY A 78 -7.89 14.04 -0.51
N ALA A 79 -8.42 13.53 0.61
CA ALA A 79 -8.64 12.11 0.77
C ALA A 79 -9.85 11.67 -0.08
N THR A 80 -9.61 10.79 -1.04
CA THR A 80 -10.66 10.25 -1.91
C THR A 80 -10.97 8.81 -1.47
N SER A 81 -12.26 8.47 -1.39
CA SER A 81 -12.67 7.07 -1.22
C SER A 81 -12.39 6.34 -2.52
N SER A 82 -11.43 5.41 -2.50
CA SER A 82 -11.11 4.59 -3.67
C SER A 82 -12.08 3.40 -3.79
N PHE A 83 -12.54 2.86 -2.67
CA PHE A 83 -13.52 1.76 -2.63
C PHE A 83 -14.27 1.67 -1.29
N SER A 84 -15.50 1.18 -1.28
CA SER A 84 -16.25 0.87 -0.05
C SER A 84 -17.22 -0.29 -0.25
N SER A 85 -17.20 -1.27 0.65
CA SER A 85 -18.10 -2.42 0.69
C SER A 85 -18.32 -2.92 2.12
N VAL A 86 -19.18 -3.93 2.29
CA VAL A 86 -19.37 -4.63 3.57
C VAL A 86 -18.10 -5.36 4.05
N HIS A 87 -17.18 -5.68 3.14
CA HIS A 87 -15.94 -6.41 3.43
C HIS A 87 -14.74 -5.49 3.67
N GLY A 88 -14.95 -4.17 3.60
CA GLY A 88 -13.90 -3.20 3.86
C GLY A 88 -14.08 -1.92 3.08
N SER A 89 -13.34 -0.89 3.49
CA SER A 89 -13.30 0.42 2.83
C SER A 89 -11.86 0.84 2.62
N GLU A 90 -11.59 1.49 1.51
CA GLU A 90 -10.29 2.06 1.19
C GLU A 90 -10.44 3.55 0.92
N ILE A 91 -9.57 4.32 1.57
CA ILE A 91 -9.37 5.74 1.30
C ILE A 91 -7.91 5.95 0.90
N CYS A 92 -7.68 6.88 0.00
CA CYS A 92 -6.35 7.23 -0.44
C CYS A 92 -6.16 8.75 -0.44
N GLY A 93 -4.91 9.19 -0.43
CA GLY A 93 -4.60 10.61 -0.57
C GLY A 93 -3.11 10.88 -0.44
N TRP A 94 -2.76 12.16 -0.63
CA TRP A 94 -1.39 12.63 -0.50
C TRP A 94 -1.15 13.18 0.92
N ASP A 95 -0.05 12.75 1.55
CA ASP A 95 0.56 13.43 2.70
C ASP A 95 1.94 13.94 2.29
N ARG A 96 2.06 15.25 2.08
CA ARG A 96 3.26 15.89 1.50
C ARG A 96 3.67 15.20 0.20
N ASN A 97 4.82 14.54 0.16
CA ASN A 97 5.35 13.84 -1.01
C ASN A 97 5.11 12.32 -0.94
N GLN A 98 4.21 11.87 -0.06
CA GLN A 98 3.90 10.47 0.13
C GLN A 98 2.47 10.18 -0.30
N LEU A 99 2.31 9.18 -1.16
CA LEU A 99 0.99 8.66 -1.51
C LEU A 99 0.60 7.60 -0.49
N MET A 100 -0.57 7.75 0.11
CA MET A 100 -1.05 6.87 1.17
C MET A 100 -2.37 6.21 0.78
N PHE A 101 -2.49 4.93 1.09
CA PHE A 101 -3.74 4.16 1.01
C PHE A 101 -4.01 3.55 2.38
N GLN A 102 -5.22 3.75 2.89
CA GLN A 102 -5.67 3.14 4.14
C GLN A 102 -6.89 2.27 3.86
N THR A 103 -6.70 0.97 4.03
CA THR A 103 -7.74 -0.03 3.93
C THR A 103 -8.19 -0.41 5.34
N ARG A 104 -9.48 -0.24 5.64
CA ARG A 104 -10.11 -0.78 6.84
C ARG A 104 -10.86 -2.04 6.48
N LEU A 105 -10.48 -3.13 7.11
CA LEU A 105 -11.13 -4.43 7.01
C LEU A 105 -12.03 -4.65 8.23
N PRO A 106 -12.87 -5.70 8.23
CA PRO A 106 -13.57 -6.16 9.42
C PRO A 106 -12.62 -6.39 10.61
N ASP A 107 -13.20 -6.49 11.81
CA ASP A 107 -12.46 -6.72 13.05
C ASP A 107 -11.42 -5.65 13.41
N ASP A 108 -11.66 -4.41 12.94
CA ASP A 108 -10.81 -3.24 13.16
C ASP A 108 -9.36 -3.42 12.67
N LEU A 109 -9.16 -4.29 11.68
CA LEU A 109 -7.88 -4.45 11.01
C LEU A 109 -7.67 -3.30 10.02
N ILE A 110 -6.59 -2.55 10.20
CA ILE A 110 -6.21 -1.42 9.36
C ILE A 110 -4.89 -1.76 8.68
N ILE A 111 -4.89 -1.66 7.35
CA ILE A 111 -3.70 -1.78 6.50
C ILE A 111 -3.42 -0.39 5.92
N LEU A 112 -2.23 0.13 6.14
CA LEU A 112 -1.77 1.39 5.60
C LEU A 112 -0.58 1.17 4.68
N HIS A 113 -0.75 1.49 3.41
CA HIS A 113 0.33 1.54 2.43
C HIS A 113 0.80 2.98 2.28
N ARG A 114 2.11 3.20 2.41
CA ARG A 114 2.75 4.49 2.20
C ARG A 114 3.85 4.35 1.15
N PHE A 115 3.71 5.10 0.07
CA PHE A 115 4.65 5.14 -1.04
C PHE A 115 5.39 6.47 -1.05
N SER A 116 6.69 6.39 -1.26
CA SER A 116 7.54 7.57 -1.45
C SER A 116 8.60 7.28 -2.49
N VAL A 117 8.89 8.28 -3.31
CA VAL A 117 9.92 8.20 -4.35
C VAL A 117 11.11 9.03 -3.89
N SER A 118 12.31 8.48 -4.06
CA SER A 118 13.58 9.18 -3.85
C SER A 118 13.72 10.39 -4.79
N SER A 119 14.56 11.35 -4.42
CA SER A 119 14.74 12.59 -5.19
C SER A 119 15.31 12.37 -6.60
N ASP A 120 16.06 11.29 -6.82
CA ASP A 120 16.59 10.89 -8.13
C ASP A 120 15.60 10.07 -8.97
N GLY A 121 14.44 9.72 -8.40
CA GLY A 121 13.41 8.93 -9.05
C GLY A 121 13.80 7.47 -9.32
N GLN A 122 14.88 6.97 -8.72
CA GLN A 122 15.41 5.62 -8.97
C GLN A 122 14.94 4.59 -7.95
N LEU A 123 14.65 5.03 -6.73
CA LEU A 123 14.17 4.18 -5.65
C LEU A 123 12.74 4.55 -5.25
N LEU A 124 11.88 3.53 -5.17
CA LEU A 124 10.57 3.61 -4.55
C LEU A 124 10.62 2.91 -3.19
N SER A 125 10.25 3.62 -2.13
CA SER A 125 10.04 3.03 -0.81
C SER A 125 8.55 2.80 -0.55
N MET A 126 8.22 1.58 -0.14
CA MET A 126 6.89 1.17 0.29
C MET A 126 6.96 0.75 1.76
N VAL A 127 6.10 1.34 2.58
CA VAL A 127 5.90 0.92 3.98
C VAL A 127 4.47 0.42 4.10
N ILE A 128 4.33 -0.80 4.62
CA ILE A 128 3.05 -1.43 4.94
C ILE A 128 2.93 -1.50 6.46
N SER A 129 1.99 -0.76 7.03
CA SER A 129 1.68 -0.80 8.46
C SER A 129 0.37 -1.52 8.68
N LEU A 130 0.40 -2.59 9.47
CA LEU A 130 -0.77 -3.36 9.85
C LEU A 130 -1.03 -3.17 11.33
N SER A 131 -2.28 -2.85 11.69
CA SER A 131 -2.67 -2.69 13.09
C SER A 131 -4.07 -3.24 13.32
N SER A 132 -4.30 -3.79 14.50
CA SER A 132 -5.62 -4.26 14.94
C SER A 132 -5.83 -3.90 16.41
N ARG A 133 -7.02 -3.44 16.80
CA ARG A 133 -7.51 -3.31 18.18
C ARG A 133 -6.46 -3.05 19.26
N GLY A 134 -5.87 -1.85 19.27
CA GLY A 134 -4.96 -1.41 20.34
C GLY A 134 -3.67 -2.22 20.47
N SER A 135 -3.33 -3.06 19.48
CA SER A 135 -2.02 -3.67 19.34
C SER A 135 -1.03 -2.69 18.70
N ASP A 136 0.25 -2.91 18.98
CA ASP A 136 1.32 -2.19 18.30
C ASP A 136 1.31 -2.53 16.80
N PRO A 137 1.50 -1.53 15.92
CA PRO A 137 1.50 -1.76 14.49
C PRO A 137 2.71 -2.60 14.06
N PHE A 138 2.48 -3.60 13.21
CA PHE A 138 3.54 -4.29 12.50
C PHE A 138 3.88 -3.54 11.21
N ASN A 139 5.15 -3.21 11.03
CA ASN A 139 5.62 -2.45 9.88
C ASN A 139 6.54 -3.30 9.00
N LEU A 140 6.19 -3.45 7.73
CA LEU A 140 7.03 -4.04 6.70
C LEU A 140 7.51 -2.94 5.76
N ARG A 141 8.82 -2.89 5.50
CA ARG A 141 9.42 -1.93 4.57
C ARG A 141 10.02 -2.67 3.39
N GLN A 142 9.65 -2.22 2.20
CA GLN A 142 10.22 -2.68 0.95
C GLN A 142 10.80 -1.49 0.18
N SER A 143 11.83 -1.78 -0.61
CA SER A 143 12.45 -0.82 -1.51
C SER A 143 12.55 -1.45 -2.89
N PHE A 144 12.14 -0.71 -3.91
CA PHE A 144 12.12 -1.18 -5.30
C PHE A 144 13.00 -0.27 -6.14
N ASN A 145 13.82 -0.87 -7.00
CA ASN A 145 14.55 -0.14 -8.01
C ASN A 145 13.66 0.09 -9.23
N ARG A 146 13.71 1.30 -9.76
CA ARG A 146 13.10 1.60 -11.06
C ARG A 146 13.83 0.80 -12.13
N TYR A 147 13.06 0.14 -12.98
CA TYR A 147 13.56 -0.46 -14.21
C TYR A 147 12.56 -0.16 -15.32
N ASN A 148 13.06 -0.04 -16.55
CA ASN A 148 12.21 0.04 -17.72
C ASN A 148 12.05 -1.38 -18.25
N ALA A 149 10.88 -1.99 -18.01
CA ALA A 149 10.56 -3.27 -18.60
C ALA A 149 10.56 -3.15 -20.13
N PRO A 150 11.15 -4.11 -20.87
CA PRO A 150 10.90 -4.24 -22.30
C PRO A 150 9.39 -4.34 -22.54
N ALA A 151 8.93 -3.94 -23.73
CA ALA A 151 7.55 -4.20 -24.12
C ALA A 151 7.29 -5.72 -24.05
N ASP A 152 6.19 -6.11 -23.41
CA ASP A 152 5.80 -7.52 -23.36
C ASP A 152 5.60 -8.04 -24.78
N GLU A 153 6.22 -9.16 -25.12
CA GLU A 153 6.05 -9.82 -26.44
C GLU A 153 4.60 -10.23 -26.67
N PHE A 154 3.85 -10.44 -25.59
CA PHE A 154 2.46 -10.89 -25.61
C PHE A 154 1.59 -9.99 -24.72
N ASP A 155 0.52 -9.45 -25.29
CA ASP A 155 -0.58 -8.83 -24.56
C ASP A 155 -1.59 -9.92 -24.16
N CYS A 156 -1.56 -10.29 -22.88
CA CYS A 156 -2.43 -11.31 -22.32
C CYS A 156 -3.58 -10.69 -21.53
N THR A 157 -4.80 -10.83 -22.02
CA THR A 157 -6.02 -10.45 -21.31
C THR A 157 -6.72 -11.69 -20.72
N GLN A 158 -7.00 -11.67 -19.42
CA GLN A 158 -7.85 -12.68 -18.79
C GLN A 158 -9.32 -12.40 -19.15
N THR A 159 -9.99 -13.38 -19.76
CA THR A 159 -11.41 -13.28 -20.10
C THR A 159 -12.21 -14.33 -19.33
N ILE A 160 -13.44 -13.99 -18.95
CA ILE A 160 -14.34 -14.92 -18.24
C ILE A 160 -14.71 -16.10 -19.14
N SER A 161 -14.88 -15.87 -20.44
CA SER A 161 -15.37 -16.87 -21.40
C SER A 161 -14.29 -17.78 -21.98
N ARG A 162 -13.06 -17.31 -22.13
CA ARG A 162 -11.98 -18.04 -22.84
C ARG A 162 -10.71 -18.24 -22.01
N GLY A 163 -10.72 -17.85 -20.74
CA GLY A 163 -9.51 -17.86 -19.91
C GLY A 163 -8.51 -16.79 -20.36
N ARG A 164 -7.22 -17.03 -20.12
CA ARG A 164 -6.13 -16.12 -20.52
C ARG A 164 -5.93 -16.19 -22.03
N SER A 165 -6.28 -15.13 -22.74
CA SER A 165 -6.04 -14.99 -24.18
C SER A 165 -4.86 -14.06 -24.38
N CYS A 166 -3.81 -14.54 -25.04
CA CYS A 166 -2.63 -13.75 -25.37
C CYS A 166 -2.58 -13.49 -26.87
N SER A 167 -2.41 -12.23 -27.25
CA SER A 167 -2.04 -11.83 -28.61
C SER A 167 -0.59 -11.35 -28.61
N GLN A 168 0.16 -11.61 -29.67
CA GLN A 168 1.45 -10.92 -29.82
C GLN A 168 1.20 -9.43 -29.82
N SER A 169 1.92 -8.68 -28.98
CA SER A 169 1.89 -7.23 -29.07
C SER A 169 2.37 -6.87 -30.47
N ALA A 170 1.59 -6.09 -31.19
CA ALA A 170 1.90 -5.74 -32.58
C ALA A 170 3.10 -4.79 -32.61
N THR A 171 4.29 -5.33 -32.38
CA THR A 171 5.53 -4.69 -32.79
C THR A 171 5.76 -5.13 -34.23
N ARG A 172 5.37 -4.28 -35.17
CA ARG A 172 5.61 -4.45 -36.60
C ARG A 172 6.19 -3.13 -37.14
N PRO A 173 7.16 -3.13 -38.09
CA PRO A 173 8.12 -4.15 -38.51
C PRO A 173 9.54 -3.90 -38.00
#